data_AF-A0A957Z122-F1
#
_entry.id   AF-A0A957Z122-F1
#
_cell.length_a   1.000
_cell.length_b   1.000
_cell.length_c   1.000
_cell.angle_alpha   90.00
_cell.angle_beta   90.00
_cell.angle_gamma   90.00
#
_symmetry.space_group_name_H-M   'P 1'
#
loop_
_entity.id
_entity.type
_entity.pdbx_description
1 polymer ?
#
loop_
_entity_poly.entity_id
_entity_poly.type
_entity_poly.pdbx_seq_one_letter_code
_entity_poly.pdbx_strand_id
1 'polypeptide(L)'
;GCIAPLEVVPPETGAGPAAQAVTDSGASVPTEGSNDSPDSDLSTPERIDAALSAGEIDAGERILYLAYAIYAPDSLPDVFVSTVPWRGTSYVAEIKDVALSDQLCAFSDAVQTELSRLIQGATQCD
;
A
#
# COMPACT_ATOMS: atom_id res chain seq x y z
N GLY A 1 -26.52 19.94 10.08
CA GLY A 1 -27.44 18.83 9.81
C GLY A 1 -26.66 17.79 9.06
N CYS A 2 -26.25 16.72 9.74
CA CYS A 2 -25.44 15.66 9.16
C CYS A 2 -26.38 14.55 8.68
N ILE A 3 -26.29 14.22 7.40
CA ILE A 3 -27.00 13.09 6.78
C ILE A 3 -26.20 11.83 7.11
N ALA A 4 -26.86 10.83 7.68
CA ALA A 4 -26.28 9.52 7.98
C ALA A 4 -26.11 8.67 6.71
N PRO A 5 -25.09 7.79 6.62
CA PRO A 5 -24.93 6.88 5.48
C PRO A 5 -25.82 5.64 5.58
N LEU A 6 -26.20 5.15 4.39
CA LEU A 6 -27.03 3.97 4.13
C LEU A 6 -26.35 2.67 4.60
N GLU A 7 -27.06 1.86 5.39
CA GLU A 7 -26.70 0.49 5.75
C GLU A 7 -26.70 -0.41 4.51
N VAL A 8 -25.58 -1.11 4.28
CA VAL A 8 -25.48 -2.22 3.32
C VAL A 8 -25.61 -3.52 4.10
N VAL A 9 -26.67 -4.28 3.80
CA VAL A 9 -26.92 -5.61 4.36
C VAL A 9 -26.19 -6.67 3.52
N PRO A 10 -25.41 -7.60 4.11
CA PRO A 10 -24.86 -8.74 3.39
C PRO A 10 -25.90 -9.87 3.24
N PRO A 11 -25.89 -10.66 2.14
CA PRO A 11 -26.72 -11.86 2.05
C PRO A 11 -26.08 -13.05 2.79
N GLU A 12 -26.89 -13.71 3.59
CA GLU A 12 -26.56 -14.95 4.31
C GLU A 12 -26.43 -16.13 3.34
N THR A 13 -25.31 -16.85 3.41
CA THR A 13 -25.13 -18.13 2.70
C THR A 13 -25.17 -19.27 3.71
N GLY A 14 -26.27 -20.03 3.66
CA GLY A 14 -26.53 -21.21 4.48
C GLY A 14 -25.81 -22.48 4.01
N ALA A 15 -25.72 -23.46 4.91
CA ALA A 15 -24.72 -24.52 4.97
C ALA A 15 -25.06 -25.88 4.29
N GLY A 16 -23.99 -26.52 3.75
CA GLY A 16 -23.62 -27.96 3.84
C GLY A 16 -24.46 -29.04 3.11
N PRO A 17 -24.05 -30.34 3.12
CA PRO A 17 -22.73 -30.96 3.39
C PRO A 17 -22.32 -32.15 2.46
N ALA A 18 -21.16 -32.74 2.75
CA ALA A 18 -20.73 -34.15 2.58
C ALA A 18 -19.93 -34.62 1.32
N ALA A 19 -18.65 -34.91 1.61
CA ALA A 19 -17.70 -35.93 1.11
C ALA A 19 -18.04 -36.84 -0.09
N GLN A 20 -17.04 -37.13 -0.95
CA GLN A 20 -16.41 -38.46 -1.11
C GLN A 20 -14.98 -38.36 -1.70
N ALA A 21 -14.14 -39.32 -1.31
CA ALA A 21 -12.73 -39.49 -1.66
C ALA A 21 -12.53 -40.30 -2.96
N VAL A 22 -11.42 -40.10 -3.67
CA VAL A 22 -10.67 -41.16 -4.36
C VAL A 22 -9.19 -40.77 -4.55
N THR A 23 -8.35 -41.79 -4.49
CA THR A 23 -6.88 -41.85 -4.52
C THR A 23 -6.30 -41.80 -5.93
N ASP A 24 -5.09 -41.26 -6.11
CA ASP A 24 -4.06 -41.89 -6.95
C ASP A 24 -2.65 -41.42 -6.55
N SER A 25 -1.73 -42.38 -6.46
CA SER A 25 -0.32 -42.16 -6.15
C SER A 25 0.48 -42.15 -7.45
N GLY A 26 1.20 -41.06 -7.72
CA GLY A 26 2.05 -41.00 -8.92
C GLY A 26 3.08 -39.88 -8.92
N ALA A 27 4.32 -40.27 -8.61
CA ALA A 27 5.58 -39.63 -9.00
C ALA A 27 6.01 -38.33 -8.31
N SER A 28 7.02 -38.51 -7.45
CA SER A 28 7.92 -37.50 -6.92
C SER A 28 8.64 -36.71 -8.03
N VAL A 29 8.60 -35.38 -7.93
CA VAL A 29 9.70 -34.48 -8.30
C VAL A 29 9.84 -33.44 -7.18
N PRO A 30 11.04 -33.24 -6.60
CA PRO A 30 11.29 -32.15 -5.67
C PRO A 30 11.97 -31.02 -6.43
N THR A 31 11.24 -29.95 -6.74
CA THR A 31 11.88 -28.68 -7.10
C THR A 31 11.08 -27.55 -6.48
N GLU A 32 11.68 -27.01 -5.42
CA GLU A 32 11.60 -25.63 -4.98
C GLU A 32 10.19 -25.05 -4.87
N GLY A 33 9.75 -24.87 -3.62
CA GLY A 33 8.67 -23.94 -3.33
C GLY A 33 9.08 -22.57 -3.86
N SER A 34 8.63 -22.25 -5.07
CA SER A 34 8.38 -20.88 -5.47
C SER A 34 7.45 -20.34 -4.41
N ASN A 35 8.05 -19.66 -3.44
CA ASN A 35 7.34 -18.71 -2.61
C ASN A 35 7.02 -17.53 -3.53
N ASP A 36 6.14 -17.80 -4.50
CA ASP A 36 5.48 -16.85 -5.38
C ASP A 36 4.48 -16.13 -4.49
N SER A 37 5.02 -15.39 -3.52
CA SER A 37 4.22 -14.44 -2.75
C SER A 37 3.68 -13.48 -3.79
N PRO A 38 2.36 -13.27 -3.87
CA PRO A 38 1.73 -12.46 -4.92
C PRO A 38 2.29 -11.03 -5.02
N ASP A 39 3.07 -10.59 -4.04
CA ASP A 39 3.79 -9.33 -4.02
C ASP A 39 5.00 -9.28 -4.98
N SER A 40 5.59 -10.42 -5.41
CA SER A 40 6.80 -10.44 -6.25
C SER A 40 6.64 -9.70 -7.58
N ASP A 41 5.41 -9.56 -8.07
CA ASP A 41 5.10 -8.88 -9.32
C ASP A 41 4.74 -7.38 -9.14
N LEU A 42 4.58 -6.91 -7.90
CA LEU A 42 4.18 -5.53 -7.62
C LEU A 42 5.37 -4.57 -7.67
N SER A 43 5.18 -3.45 -8.35
CA SER A 43 6.07 -2.28 -8.27
C SER A 43 6.03 -1.63 -6.88
N THR A 44 7.03 -0.79 -6.59
CA THR A 44 7.13 -0.12 -5.29
C THR A 44 5.85 0.64 -4.90
N PRO A 45 5.26 1.49 -5.77
CA PRO A 45 4.00 2.15 -5.44
C PRO A 45 2.85 1.15 -5.18
N GLU A 46 2.75 0.08 -5.95
CA GLU A 46 1.69 -0.92 -5.79
C GLU A 46 1.81 -1.67 -4.47
N ARG A 47 3.03 -1.96 -4.00
CA ARG A 47 3.28 -2.54 -2.67
C ARG A 47 2.85 -1.58 -1.56
N ILE A 48 3.16 -0.30 -1.71
CA ILE A 48 2.76 0.75 -0.77
C ILE A 48 1.23 0.89 -0.74
N ASP A 49 0.57 0.89 -1.91
CA ASP A 49 -0.90 0.96 -2.02
C ASP A 49 -1.58 -0.30 -1.45
N ALA A 50 -0.97 -1.48 -1.62
CA ALA A 50 -1.44 -2.73 -1.03
C ALA A 50 -1.37 -2.69 0.51
N ALA A 51 -0.27 -2.19 1.08
CA ALA A 51 -0.13 -2.03 2.53
C ALA A 51 -1.14 -1.03 3.11
N LEU A 52 -1.41 0.09 2.41
CA LEU A 52 -2.49 0.99 2.81
C LEU A 52 -3.85 0.27 2.79
N SER A 53 -4.13 -0.48 1.73
CA SER A 53 -5.38 -1.22 1.57
C SER A 53 -5.58 -2.30 2.63
N ALA A 54 -4.48 -2.90 3.09
CA ALA A 54 -4.44 -3.86 4.19
C ALA A 54 -4.53 -3.20 5.59
N GLY A 55 -4.35 -1.88 5.68
CA GLY A 55 -4.34 -1.14 6.94
C GLY A 55 -3.02 -1.28 7.73
N GLU A 56 -1.94 -1.69 7.07
CA GLU A 56 -0.61 -1.83 7.66
C GLU A 56 0.10 -0.48 7.82
N ILE A 57 -0.26 0.48 6.97
CA ILE A 57 0.21 1.86 6.98
C ILE A 57 -0.98 2.80 6.85
N ASP A 58 -0.83 4.05 7.28
CA ASP A 58 -1.83 5.09 7.08
C ASP A 58 -1.64 5.91 5.79
N ALA A 59 -2.58 6.83 5.52
CA ALA A 59 -2.55 7.66 4.31
C ALA A 59 -1.36 8.62 4.27
N GLY A 60 -0.87 9.10 5.42
CA GLY A 60 0.30 9.96 5.51
C GLY A 60 1.58 9.18 5.25
N GLU A 61 1.71 7.99 5.83
CA GLU A 61 2.80 7.06 5.58
C GLU A 61 2.87 6.64 4.11
N ARG A 62 1.72 6.40 3.46
CA ARG A 62 1.66 6.15 2.01
C ARG A 62 2.33 7.28 1.23
N ILE A 63 1.95 8.54 1.48
CA ILE A 63 2.51 9.70 0.78
C ILE A 63 4.01 9.84 1.08
N LEU A 64 4.42 9.62 2.34
CA LEU A 64 5.83 9.65 2.74
C LEU A 64 6.65 8.57 2.02
N TYR A 65 6.18 7.33 1.96
CA TYR A 65 6.91 6.24 1.32
C TYR A 65 6.97 6.40 -0.20
N LEU A 66 5.93 6.95 -0.83
CA LEU A 66 6.01 7.37 -2.23
C LEU A 66 7.07 8.48 -2.43
N ALA A 67 7.17 9.43 -1.50
CA ALA A 67 8.21 10.47 -1.53
C ALA A 67 9.62 9.90 -1.34
N TYR A 68 9.82 8.94 -0.44
CA TYR A 68 11.10 8.23 -0.30
C TYR A 68 11.47 7.50 -1.58
N ALA A 69 10.54 6.74 -2.17
CA ALA A 69 10.80 6.00 -3.41
C ALA A 69 11.32 6.89 -4.57
N ILE A 70 11.01 8.19 -4.57
CA ILE A 70 11.40 9.14 -5.61
C ILE A 70 12.62 9.99 -5.22
N TYR A 71 12.61 10.56 -4.01
CA TYR A 71 13.55 11.60 -3.61
C TYR A 71 14.64 11.11 -2.65
N ALA A 72 14.40 10.00 -1.95
CA ALA A 72 15.32 9.45 -0.95
C ALA A 72 15.16 7.92 -0.85
N PRO A 73 15.50 7.16 -1.91
CA PRO A 73 15.20 5.73 -1.99
C PRO A 73 15.87 4.92 -0.87
N ASP A 74 17.03 5.37 -0.37
CA ASP A 74 17.73 4.73 0.76
C ASP A 74 16.95 4.83 2.09
N SER A 75 15.92 5.67 2.17
CA SER A 75 15.04 5.82 3.34
C SER A 75 13.77 4.97 3.22
N LEU A 76 13.52 4.33 2.07
CA LEU A 76 12.35 3.48 1.87
C LEU A 76 12.52 2.16 2.64
N PRO A 77 11.53 1.72 3.44
CA PRO A 77 11.59 0.41 4.08
C PRO A 77 11.75 -0.72 3.06
N ASP A 78 12.64 -1.68 3.36
CA ASP A 78 13.00 -2.77 2.44
C ASP A 78 11.80 -3.57 1.91
N VAL A 79 10.73 -3.68 2.69
CA VAL A 79 9.49 -4.38 2.32
C VAL A 79 8.78 -3.77 1.09
N PHE A 80 9.01 -2.48 0.83
CA PHE A 80 8.41 -1.74 -0.29
C PHE A 80 9.35 -1.59 -1.49
N VAL A 81 10.64 -1.93 -1.33
CA VAL A 81 11.60 -1.86 -2.43
C VAL A 81 11.28 -2.95 -3.45
N SER A 82 11.11 -2.56 -4.71
CA SER A 82 10.84 -3.48 -5.83
C SER A 82 11.74 -3.15 -7.01
N THR A 83 12.14 -4.20 -7.74
CA THR A 83 12.89 -4.07 -9.00
C THR A 83 11.98 -3.88 -10.22
N VAL A 84 10.66 -3.99 -10.05
CA VAL A 84 9.69 -3.80 -11.14
C VAL A 84 9.64 -2.32 -11.52
N PRO A 85 9.87 -1.97 -12.80
CA PRO A 85 9.89 -0.57 -13.24
C PRO A 85 8.50 0.06 -13.21
N TRP A 86 8.44 1.34 -12.87
CA TRP A 86 7.19 2.10 -12.78
C TRP A 86 7.38 3.56 -13.25
N ARG A 87 6.27 4.24 -13.54
CA ARG A 87 6.27 5.63 -14.00
C ARG A 87 5.96 6.58 -12.84
N GLY A 88 6.97 7.32 -12.38
CA GLY A 88 6.84 8.18 -11.21
C GLY A 88 6.08 9.50 -11.38
N THR A 89 5.77 9.92 -12.61
CA THR A 89 5.25 11.28 -12.86
C THR A 89 3.92 11.59 -12.17
N SER A 90 2.98 10.64 -12.12
CA SER A 90 1.71 10.80 -11.41
C SER A 90 1.93 10.94 -9.90
N TYR A 91 2.78 10.10 -9.34
CA TYR A 91 3.09 10.10 -7.91
C TYR A 91 3.83 11.38 -7.48
N VAL A 92 4.72 11.92 -8.32
CA VAL A 92 5.33 13.25 -8.08
C VAL A 92 4.27 14.35 -7.96
N ALA A 93 3.26 14.33 -8.83
CA ALA A 93 2.19 15.32 -8.79
C ALA A 93 1.36 15.18 -7.52
N GLU A 94 0.98 13.95 -7.15
CA GLU A 94 0.24 13.64 -5.93
C GLU A 94 1.00 14.07 -4.66
N ILE A 95 2.28 13.70 -4.54
CA ILE A 95 3.11 14.09 -3.39
C ILE A 95 3.15 15.60 -3.23
N LYS A 96 3.30 16.34 -4.34
CA LYS A 96 3.33 17.80 -4.31
C LYS A 96 1.98 18.41 -3.96
N ASP A 97 0.88 17.88 -4.50
CA ASP A 97 -0.47 18.36 -4.18
C ASP A 97 -0.76 18.26 -2.68
N VAL A 98 -0.39 17.13 -2.08
CA VAL A 98 -0.55 16.92 -0.64
C VAL A 98 0.42 17.77 0.18
N ALA A 99 1.72 17.77 -0.16
CA ALA A 99 2.74 18.46 0.62
C ALA A 99 2.61 20.00 0.56
N LEU A 100 2.02 20.55 -0.49
CA LEU A 100 1.84 22.00 -0.70
C LEU A 100 0.43 22.49 -0.35
N SER A 101 -0.41 21.65 0.25
CA SER A 101 -1.76 22.00 0.70
C SER A 101 -1.93 21.80 2.20
N ASP A 102 -3.07 22.25 2.74
CA ASP A 102 -3.43 22.06 4.16
C ASP A 102 -3.67 20.59 4.52
N GLN A 103 -3.76 19.69 3.53
CA GLN A 103 -3.90 18.25 3.76
C GLN A 103 -2.71 17.68 4.53
N LEU A 104 -1.51 18.24 4.34
CA LEU A 104 -0.32 17.87 5.09
C LEU A 104 -0.55 17.95 6.61
N CYS A 105 -1.30 18.95 7.07
CA CYS A 105 -1.55 19.19 8.50
C CYS A 105 -2.53 18.19 9.13
N ALA A 106 -3.18 17.35 8.32
CA ALA A 106 -3.98 16.24 8.83
C ALA A 106 -3.14 14.99 9.16
N PHE A 107 -1.86 14.95 8.76
CA PHE A 107 -0.97 13.82 9.01
C PHE A 107 -0.21 13.96 10.33
N SER A 108 0.48 12.91 10.75
CA SER A 108 1.30 12.94 11.95
C SER A 108 2.50 13.90 11.83
N ASP A 109 2.96 14.45 12.94
CA ASP A 109 4.10 15.37 12.99
C ASP A 109 5.37 14.80 12.35
N ALA A 110 5.57 13.48 12.48
CA ALA A 110 6.69 12.76 11.86
C ALA A 110 6.61 12.81 10.32
N VAL A 111 5.43 12.53 9.77
CA VAL A 111 5.17 12.61 8.32
C VAL A 111 5.32 14.05 7.83
N GLN A 112 4.76 15.02 8.56
CA GLN A 112 4.89 16.44 8.23
C GLN A 112 6.35 16.88 8.17
N THR A 113 7.13 16.51 9.18
CA THR A 113 8.56 16.85 9.28
C THR A 113 9.36 16.27 8.12
N GLU A 114 9.16 14.99 7.81
CA GLU A 114 9.90 14.34 6.73
C GLU A 114 9.49 14.84 5.35
N LEU A 115 8.19 15.02 5.09
CA LEU A 115 7.74 15.60 3.82
C LEU A 115 8.25 17.03 3.63
N SER A 116 8.30 17.83 4.70
CA SER A 116 8.88 19.18 4.65
C SER A 116 10.38 19.19 4.38
N ARG A 117 11.11 18.15 4.84
CA ARG A 117 12.53 17.98 4.54
C ARG A 117 12.76 17.62 3.07
N LEU A 118 11.89 16.80 2.48
CA LEU A 118 12.02 16.32 1.10
C LEU A 118 11.50 17.32 0.06
N ILE A 119 10.42 18.03 0.37
CA ILE A 119 9.70 18.89 -0.57
C ILE A 119 9.91 20.35 -0.19
N GLN A 120 10.62 21.08 -1.05
CA GLN A 120 10.79 22.51 -0.88
C GLN A 120 9.45 23.24 -0.96
N GLY A 121 9.19 24.09 0.04
CA GLY A 121 7.97 24.90 0.10
C GLY A 121 6.75 24.15 0.62
N ALA A 122 6.93 22.99 1.27
CA ALA A 122 5.83 22.31 1.96
C ALA A 122 5.08 23.24 2.93
N THR A 123 3.78 22.98 3.07
CA THR A 123 2.91 23.73 4.00
C THR A 123 3.44 23.64 5.42
N GLN A 124 3.41 24.77 6.15
CA GLN A 124 3.70 24.80 7.57
C GLN A 124 2.39 24.68 8.36
N CYS A 125 2.39 23.79 9.36
CA CYS A 125 1.25 23.53 10.23
C CYS A 125 1.52 24.18 11.60
N ASP A 126 0.51 24.87 12.15
CA ASP A 126 0.57 25.62 13.42
C ASP A 126 0.04 24.84 14.62
#